data_AF-A0A968TM13-F1
#
_entry.id   AF-A0A968TM13-F1
#
_cell.length_a   1.000
_cell.length_b   1.000
_cell.length_c   1.000
_cell.angle_alpha   90.00
_cell.angle_beta   90.00
_cell.angle_gamma   90.00
#
_symmetry.space_group_name_H-M   'P 1'
#
loop_
_entity.id
_entity.type
_entity.pdbx_description
1 polymer ?
#
loop_
_entity_poly.entity_id
_entity_poly.type
_entity_poly.pdbx_seq_one_letter_code
_entity_poly.pdbx_strand_id
1 'polypeptide(L)'
;MVDKLEPDATRSLDELLETLGRLDRLLAQAIALAQTIYGAEAATDRYRGLHITPGEAERLLAQAPGAPILYCPADVVESIAPSTRFAWLQRAYQLSPFEMDVVAIALAPEFDLRYERLYAYLQDNVTRKRPTVDLALNLLCSSVEAKLQQRQVFASDAPLVRHHLLHLVSDQPHAPLLTQSFRLDEQILRLLLGQNSLDGRLDRCCDRTVPTVRLEALPLKREVKQALWALLRTAKHQPLQLYFQGVQGSGRRW
;
A
#
# COMPACT_ATOMS: atom_id res chain seq x y z
N MET A 1 1.17 -18.22 -28.91
CA MET A 1 1.83 -17.05 -29.53
C MET A 1 1.91 -16.02 -28.44
N VAL A 2 3.12 -15.81 -27.93
CA VAL A 2 3.41 -15.18 -26.63
C VAL A 2 2.84 -13.76 -26.60
N ASP A 3 1.98 -13.53 -25.62
CA ASP A 3 1.40 -12.24 -25.28
C ASP A 3 2.56 -11.25 -25.08
N LYS A 4 2.68 -10.27 -25.97
CA LYS A 4 3.57 -9.14 -25.75
C LYS A 4 2.98 -8.38 -24.57
N LEU A 5 3.53 -8.58 -23.37
CA LEU A 5 3.30 -7.65 -22.27
C LEU A 5 3.58 -6.25 -22.80
N GLU A 6 2.54 -5.40 -22.77
CA GLU A 6 2.61 -3.98 -23.10
C GLU A 6 3.85 -3.35 -22.42
N PRO A 7 4.64 -2.52 -23.13
CA PRO A 7 5.91 -1.96 -22.63
C PRO A 7 5.75 -1.13 -21.33
N ASP A 8 4.53 -0.72 -21.00
CA ASP A 8 4.18 0.00 -19.77
C ASP A 8 4.07 -0.95 -18.56
N ALA A 9 3.71 -2.23 -18.78
CA ALA A 9 3.58 -3.24 -17.73
C ALA A 9 4.94 -3.75 -17.22
N THR A 10 5.89 -3.99 -18.11
CA THR A 10 7.26 -4.39 -17.75
C THR A 10 7.99 -3.29 -16.99
N ARG A 11 7.89 -2.04 -17.45
CA ARG A 11 8.46 -0.88 -16.75
C ARG A 11 7.88 -0.70 -15.34
N SER A 12 6.58 -0.89 -15.19
CA SER A 12 5.91 -0.81 -13.89
C SER A 12 6.40 -1.87 -12.90
N LEU A 13 6.72 -3.08 -13.39
CA LEU A 13 7.20 -4.17 -12.56
C LEU A 13 8.62 -3.90 -12.07
N ASP A 14 9.51 -3.42 -12.94
CA ASP A 14 10.89 -3.09 -12.59
C ASP A 14 10.94 -2.00 -11.50
N GLU A 15 10.10 -0.97 -11.59
CA GLU A 15 9.99 0.11 -10.60
C GLU A 15 9.41 -0.38 -9.25
N LEU A 16 8.49 -1.36 -9.28
CA LEU A 16 7.98 -2.00 -8.08
C LEU A 16 9.07 -2.84 -7.40
N LEU A 17 9.84 -3.60 -8.18
CA LEU A 17 10.99 -4.37 -7.69
C LEU A 17 12.07 -3.47 -7.09
N GLU A 18 12.31 -2.30 -7.67
CA GLU A 18 13.22 -1.30 -7.10
C GLU A 18 12.74 -0.78 -5.74
N THR A 19 11.44 -0.49 -5.63
CA THR A 19 10.81 -0.08 -4.36
C THR A 19 10.97 -1.16 -3.29
N LEU A 20 10.72 -2.43 -3.63
CA LEU A 20 10.93 -3.55 -2.72
C LEU A 20 12.42 -3.78 -2.40
N GLY A 21 13.33 -3.55 -3.35
CA GLY A 21 14.77 -3.62 -3.11
C GLY A 21 15.26 -2.55 -2.13
N ARG A 22 14.65 -1.36 -2.14
CA ARG A 22 14.90 -0.33 -1.12
C ARG A 22 14.37 -0.76 0.25
N LEU A 23 13.16 -1.33 0.29
CA LEU A 23 12.61 -1.89 1.52
C LEU A 23 13.48 -3.02 2.07
N ASP A 24 14.04 -3.90 1.22
CA ASP A 24 14.96 -4.96 1.63
C ASP A 24 16.21 -4.39 2.32
N ARG A 25 16.79 -3.30 1.80
CA ARG A 25 17.93 -2.62 2.44
C ARG A 25 17.53 -2.04 3.80
N LEU A 26 16.37 -1.41 3.89
CA LEU A 26 15.85 -0.85 5.14
C LEU A 26 15.63 -1.97 6.18
N LEU A 27 14.98 -3.07 5.78
CA LEU A 27 14.72 -4.20 6.66
C LEU A 27 16.01 -4.90 7.08
N ALA A 28 16.99 -5.04 6.20
CA ALA A 28 18.29 -5.61 6.55
C ALA A 28 19.00 -4.79 7.64
N GLN A 29 18.96 -3.46 7.54
CA GLN A 29 19.51 -2.56 8.56
C GLN A 29 18.72 -2.66 9.88
N ALA A 30 17.39 -2.65 9.81
CA ALA A 30 16.53 -2.81 10.98
C ALA A 30 16.77 -4.15 11.69
N ILE A 31 17.01 -5.24 10.95
CA ILE A 31 17.33 -6.55 11.52
C ILE A 31 18.69 -6.53 12.21
N ALA A 32 19.70 -5.89 11.62
CA ALA A 32 21.01 -5.74 12.23
C ALA A 32 20.93 -4.95 13.57
N LEU A 33 20.14 -3.86 13.60
CA LEU A 33 19.88 -3.10 14.82
C LEU A 33 19.07 -3.91 15.85
N ALA A 34 18.05 -4.65 15.40
CA ALA A 34 17.28 -5.51 16.27
C ALA A 34 18.19 -6.55 16.97
N GLN A 35 19.14 -7.15 16.25
CA GLN A 35 20.07 -8.14 16.82
C GLN A 35 20.96 -7.56 17.92
N THR A 36 21.41 -6.30 17.79
CA THR A 36 22.22 -5.65 18.84
C THR A 36 21.38 -5.30 20.06
N ILE A 37 20.12 -4.90 19.87
CA ILE A 37 19.22 -4.46 20.93
C ILE A 37 18.63 -5.62 21.72
N TYR A 38 18.10 -6.64 21.03
CA TYR A 38 17.52 -7.81 21.67
C TYR A 38 18.60 -8.75 22.25
N GLY A 39 19.84 -8.64 21.76
CA GLY A 39 21.01 -9.39 22.23
C GLY A 39 21.17 -10.74 21.51
N ALA A 40 22.39 -11.30 21.57
CA ALA A 40 22.73 -12.56 20.89
C ALA A 40 21.89 -13.77 21.36
N GLU A 41 21.45 -13.76 22.63
CA GLU A 41 20.58 -14.79 23.20
C GLU A 41 19.18 -14.80 22.57
N ALA A 42 18.66 -13.63 22.15
CA ALA A 42 17.37 -13.56 21.47
C ALA A 42 17.41 -14.22 20.08
N ALA A 43 18.58 -14.28 19.43
CA ALA A 43 18.71 -14.96 18.14
C ALA A 43 18.68 -16.50 18.27
N THR A 44 19.08 -17.04 19.41
CA THR A 44 19.09 -18.49 19.69
C THR A 44 17.89 -18.96 20.49
N ASP A 45 17.11 -18.04 21.06
CA ASP A 45 15.91 -18.35 21.84
C ASP A 45 14.77 -18.90 20.96
N ARG A 46 14.40 -20.16 21.24
CA ARG A 46 13.32 -20.88 20.56
C ARG A 46 11.93 -20.34 20.92
N TYR A 47 11.79 -19.66 22.06
CA TYR A 47 10.53 -19.12 22.58
C TYR A 47 10.49 -17.59 22.53
N ARG A 48 11.27 -17.00 21.62
CA ARG A 48 11.28 -15.56 21.37
C ARG A 48 9.86 -15.02 21.13
N GLY A 49 9.54 -13.89 21.77
CA GLY A 49 8.21 -13.27 21.71
C GLY A 49 7.13 -13.95 22.56
N LEU A 50 7.43 -15.05 23.26
CA LEU A 50 6.51 -15.74 24.16
C LEU A 50 6.81 -15.50 25.65
N HIS A 51 8.02 -15.06 25.97
CA HIS A 51 8.43 -14.71 27.32
C HIS A 51 9.44 -13.56 27.31
N ILE A 52 9.54 -12.84 28.43
CA ILE A 52 10.48 -11.74 28.61
C ILE A 52 11.50 -12.19 29.66
N THR A 53 12.78 -12.16 29.31
CA THR A 53 13.85 -12.51 30.27
C THR A 53 14.18 -11.32 31.20
N PRO A 54 14.75 -11.54 32.40
CA PRO A 54 15.15 -10.43 33.28
C PRO A 54 16.14 -9.46 32.61
N GLY A 55 17.13 -9.97 31.88
CA GLY A 55 18.10 -9.13 31.16
C GLY A 55 17.47 -8.35 30.01
N GLU A 56 16.44 -8.91 29.36
CA GLU A 56 15.63 -8.18 28.39
C GLU A 56 14.79 -7.08 29.04
N ALA A 57 14.17 -7.34 30.18
CA ALA A 57 13.42 -6.34 30.93
C ALA A 57 14.30 -5.15 31.34
N GLU A 58 15.53 -5.40 31.80
CA GLU A 58 16.51 -4.35 32.11
C GLU A 58 16.89 -3.54 30.85
N ARG A 59 17.12 -4.21 29.71
CA ARG A 59 17.39 -3.54 28.43
C ARG A 59 16.23 -2.66 27.98
N LEU A 60 14.98 -3.13 28.13
CA LEU A 60 13.78 -2.36 27.80
C LEU A 60 13.64 -1.13 28.70
N LEU A 61 13.92 -1.26 30.01
CA LEU A 61 13.87 -0.14 30.96
C LEU A 61 14.99 0.88 30.76
N ALA A 62 16.13 0.47 30.21
CA ALA A 62 17.24 1.37 29.90
C ALA A 62 16.98 2.27 28.66
N GLN A 63 15.98 1.92 27.84
CA GLN A 63 15.64 2.69 26.64
C GLN A 63 14.79 3.93 26.97
N ALA A 64 15.06 5.02 26.26
CA ALA A 64 14.22 6.21 26.35
C ALA A 64 12.81 5.89 25.80
N PRO A 65 11.73 6.26 26.51
CA PRO A 65 10.37 6.00 26.06
C PRO A 65 10.10 6.57 24.66
N GLY A 66 9.62 5.72 23.75
CA GLY A 66 9.25 6.13 22.40
C GLY A 66 10.42 6.34 21.44
N ALA A 67 11.66 6.02 21.83
CA ALA A 67 12.81 6.08 20.91
C ALA A 67 12.65 5.07 19.77
N PRO A 68 12.92 5.45 18.51
CA PRO A 68 12.94 4.49 17.41
C PRO A 68 14.14 3.56 17.56
N ILE A 69 13.88 2.26 17.73
CA ILE A 69 14.93 1.25 17.95
C ILE A 69 15.42 0.59 16.65
N LEU A 70 14.66 0.73 15.55
CA LEU A 70 14.96 0.08 14.27
C LEU A 70 15.43 1.06 13.19
N TYR A 71 15.51 2.36 13.51
CA TYR A 71 15.89 3.37 12.54
C TYR A 71 17.41 3.39 12.36
N CYS A 72 17.84 3.23 11.12
CA CYS A 72 19.18 3.55 10.68
C CYS A 72 19.06 4.71 9.68
N PRO A 73 19.85 5.79 9.79
CA PRO A 73 19.92 6.78 8.74
C PRO A 73 20.47 6.08 7.49
N ALA A 74 19.57 5.76 6.55
CA ALA A 74 19.96 5.25 5.25
C ALA A 74 20.77 6.34 4.54
N ASP A 75 21.94 5.97 4.01
CA ASP A 75 22.67 6.81 3.06
C ASP A 75 21.72 7.28 1.97
N VAL A 76 21.69 8.60 1.79
CA VAL A 76 20.87 9.41 0.87
C VAL A 76 19.99 8.56 -0.05
N VAL A 77 18.75 8.37 0.38
CA VAL A 77 17.72 7.83 -0.49
C VAL A 77 17.50 8.83 -1.62
N GLU A 78 18.06 8.54 -2.80
CA GLU A 78 17.61 9.16 -4.03
C GLU A 78 16.09 8.97 -4.12
N SER A 79 15.38 10.09 -4.28
CA SER A 79 13.92 10.11 -4.42
C SER A 79 13.50 9.05 -5.43
N ILE A 80 12.59 8.17 -5.00
CA ILE A 80 11.92 7.18 -5.84
C ILE A 80 11.58 7.87 -7.17
N ALA A 81 12.07 7.38 -8.31
CA ALA A 81 11.45 7.69 -9.59
C ALA A 81 10.11 6.96 -9.53
N PRO A 82 9.00 7.68 -9.24
CA PRO A 82 7.80 6.99 -8.86
C PRO A 82 7.26 6.30 -10.10
N SER A 83 6.93 5.01 -10.00
CA SER A 83 6.27 4.33 -11.11
C SER A 83 5.07 5.13 -11.56
N THR A 84 4.66 5.04 -12.82
CA THR A 84 3.53 5.85 -13.31
C THR A 84 2.31 5.72 -12.39
N ARG A 85 2.12 4.56 -11.75
CA ARG A 85 1.05 4.28 -10.77
C ARG A 85 1.34 4.77 -9.35
N PHE A 86 2.54 4.56 -8.79
CA PHE A 86 2.89 5.13 -7.48
C PHE A 86 2.89 6.67 -7.53
N ALA A 87 3.42 7.24 -8.62
CA ALA A 87 3.41 8.67 -8.90
C ALA A 87 1.99 9.21 -9.03
N TRP A 88 1.13 8.45 -9.69
CA TRP A 88 -0.27 8.79 -9.81
C TRP A 88 -0.96 8.75 -8.46
N LEU A 89 -0.76 7.70 -7.65
CA LEU A 89 -1.37 7.56 -6.33
C LEU A 89 -0.95 8.73 -5.42
N GLN A 90 0.36 9.03 -5.39
CA GLN A 90 0.91 10.14 -4.63
C GLN A 90 0.29 11.47 -5.04
N ARG A 91 0.17 11.75 -6.35
CA ARG A 91 -0.42 13.00 -6.85
C ARG A 91 -1.94 13.06 -6.64
N ALA A 92 -2.65 11.95 -6.84
CA ALA A 92 -4.10 11.88 -6.75
C ALA A 92 -4.60 12.14 -5.32
N TYR A 93 -3.88 11.62 -4.32
CA TYR A 93 -4.23 11.75 -2.90
C TYR A 93 -3.31 12.69 -2.12
N GLN A 94 -2.39 13.39 -2.81
CA GLN A 94 -1.44 14.36 -2.23
C GLN A 94 -0.61 13.75 -1.09
N LEU A 95 -0.17 12.50 -1.28
CA LEU A 95 0.56 11.76 -0.26
C LEU A 95 2.00 12.29 -0.11
N SER A 96 2.42 12.42 1.13
CA SER A 96 3.80 12.71 1.51
C SER A 96 4.73 11.53 1.19
N PRO A 97 6.05 11.76 1.06
CA PRO A 97 7.02 10.67 0.91
C PRO A 97 6.94 9.64 2.04
N PHE A 98 6.67 10.09 3.27
CA PHE A 98 6.47 9.21 4.42
C PHE A 98 5.26 8.29 4.24
N GLU A 99 4.12 8.84 3.80
CA GLU A 99 2.92 8.04 3.51
C GLU A 99 3.17 7.02 2.39
N MET A 100 3.97 7.36 1.39
CA MET A 100 4.36 6.42 0.33
C MET A 100 5.26 5.29 0.85
N ASP A 101 6.19 5.58 1.77
CA ASP A 101 7.00 4.55 2.43
C ASP A 101 6.10 3.63 3.30
N VAL A 102 5.06 4.17 3.96
CA VAL A 102 4.04 3.35 4.66
C VAL A 102 3.27 2.46 3.68
N VAL A 103 2.88 2.97 2.50
CA VAL A 103 2.24 2.17 1.45
C VAL A 103 3.16 1.05 0.98
N ALA A 104 4.47 1.30 0.82
CA ALA A 104 5.43 0.27 0.42
C ALA A 104 5.55 -0.85 1.48
N ILE A 105 5.58 -0.49 2.77
CA ILE A 105 5.57 -1.47 3.89
C ILE A 105 4.27 -2.29 3.87
N ALA A 106 3.13 -1.66 3.60
CA ALA A 106 1.85 -2.36 3.52
C ALA A 106 1.75 -3.30 2.30
N LEU A 107 2.37 -2.92 1.18
CA LEU A 107 2.35 -3.66 -0.09
C LEU A 107 3.22 -4.92 -0.05
N ALA A 108 4.38 -4.86 0.60
CA ALA A 108 5.40 -5.91 0.56
C ALA A 108 4.88 -7.35 0.82
N PRO A 109 4.08 -7.63 1.87
CA PRO A 109 3.58 -9.00 2.13
C PRO A 109 2.60 -9.52 1.09
N GLU A 110 2.00 -8.63 0.28
CA GLU A 110 1.14 -9.02 -0.84
C GLU A 110 1.96 -9.46 -2.06
N PHE A 111 3.25 -9.09 -2.11
CA PHE A 111 4.16 -9.47 -3.18
C PHE A 111 4.98 -10.72 -2.84
N ASP A 112 5.51 -10.80 -1.62
CA ASP A 112 6.31 -11.93 -1.16
C ASP A 112 6.06 -12.23 0.33
N LEU A 113 5.65 -13.47 0.62
CA LEU A 113 5.38 -13.93 2.00
C LEU A 113 6.63 -13.91 2.90
N ARG A 114 7.84 -13.79 2.32
CA ARG A 114 9.06 -13.51 3.08
C ARG A 114 8.91 -12.28 3.97
N TYR A 115 8.21 -11.24 3.51
CA TYR A 115 8.00 -10.02 4.31
C TYR A 115 7.14 -10.27 5.55
N GLU A 116 6.17 -11.18 5.50
CA GLU A 116 5.39 -11.55 6.69
C GLU A 116 6.30 -12.11 7.79
N ARG A 117 7.28 -12.93 7.41
CA ARG A 117 8.25 -13.53 8.33
C ARG A 117 9.20 -12.49 8.91
N LEU A 118 9.67 -11.56 8.07
CA LEU A 118 10.54 -10.46 8.50
C LEU A 118 9.81 -9.50 9.45
N TYR A 119 8.55 -9.18 9.18
CA TYR A 119 7.73 -8.34 10.06
C TYR A 119 7.43 -9.02 11.38
N ALA A 120 7.13 -10.32 11.38
CA ALA A 120 6.95 -11.07 12.60
C ALA A 120 8.22 -11.09 13.46
N TYR A 121 9.39 -11.24 12.82
CA TYR A 121 10.70 -11.18 13.50
C TYR A 121 10.99 -9.81 14.11
N LEU A 122 10.77 -8.72 13.36
CA LEU A 122 11.04 -7.36 13.83
C LEU A 122 10.09 -6.89 14.93
N GLN A 123 8.84 -7.38 14.90
CA GLN A 123 7.81 -7.09 15.91
C GLN A 123 7.87 -8.02 17.11
N ASP A 124 8.86 -8.90 17.17
CA ASP A 124 9.04 -9.90 18.22
C ASP A 124 7.77 -10.74 18.48
N ASN A 125 7.02 -11.05 17.42
CA ASN A 125 5.76 -11.76 17.55
C ASN A 125 5.44 -12.57 16.29
N VAL A 126 5.55 -13.90 16.42
CA VAL A 126 5.34 -14.85 15.32
C VAL A 126 3.91 -14.86 14.76
N THR A 127 2.91 -14.38 15.50
CA THR A 127 1.52 -14.30 15.02
C THR A 127 1.26 -13.03 14.22
N ARG A 128 2.11 -12.01 14.34
CA ARG A 128 1.97 -10.72 13.64
C ARG A 128 2.63 -10.75 12.26
N LYS A 129 1.88 -11.26 11.29
CA LYS A 129 2.30 -11.34 9.87
C LYS A 129 2.19 -10.02 9.11
N ARG A 130 1.42 -9.08 9.64
CA ARG A 130 1.18 -7.75 9.05
C ARG A 130 1.97 -6.68 9.78
N PRO A 131 2.38 -5.61 9.08
CA PRO A 131 3.05 -4.49 9.73
C PRO A 131 2.09 -3.79 10.70
N THR A 132 2.59 -3.41 11.86
CA THR A 132 1.90 -2.54 12.82
C THR A 132 2.30 -1.09 12.64
N VAL A 133 1.47 -0.18 13.16
CA VAL A 133 1.79 1.24 13.20
C VAL A 133 3.12 1.47 13.93
N ASP A 134 3.39 0.76 15.03
CA ASP A 134 4.68 0.88 15.72
C ASP A 134 5.86 0.41 14.87
N LEU A 135 5.73 -0.70 14.14
CA LEU A 135 6.76 -1.15 13.21
C LEU A 135 7.09 -0.07 12.18
N ALA A 136 6.09 0.49 11.50
CA ALA A 136 6.30 1.53 10.50
C ALA A 136 7.01 2.76 11.09
N LEU A 137 6.58 3.21 12.27
CA LEU A 137 7.19 4.36 12.94
C LEU A 137 8.63 4.07 13.38
N ASN A 138 8.94 2.87 13.88
CA ASN A 138 10.30 2.48 14.26
C ASN A 138 11.24 2.34 13.06
N LEU A 139 10.71 1.94 11.91
CA LEU A 139 11.48 1.78 10.68
C LEU A 139 11.77 3.13 9.99
N LEU A 140 10.82 4.07 10.03
CA LEU A 140 10.87 5.29 9.19
C LEU A 140 11.26 6.56 9.96
N CYS A 141 11.10 6.61 11.29
CA CYS A 141 11.34 7.84 12.06
C CYS A 141 12.70 7.84 12.75
N SER A 142 13.42 8.96 12.68
CA SER A 142 14.75 9.13 13.25
C SER A 142 14.79 9.53 14.72
N SER A 143 13.68 10.03 15.27
CA SER A 143 13.62 10.51 16.66
C SER A 143 12.24 10.26 17.30
N VAL A 144 12.16 10.49 18.62
CA VAL A 144 10.90 10.41 19.39
C VAL A 144 9.90 11.44 18.88
N GLU A 145 10.35 12.66 18.62
CA GLU A 145 9.53 13.76 18.12
C GLU A 145 8.98 13.43 16.73
N ALA A 146 9.83 12.87 15.85
CA ALA A 146 9.41 12.38 14.54
C ALA A 146 8.35 11.27 14.67
N LYS A 147 8.54 10.27 15.56
CA LYS A 147 7.54 9.24 15.81
C LYS A 147 6.21 9.86 16.28
N LEU A 148 6.26 10.82 17.21
CA LEU A 148 5.05 11.48 17.73
C LEU A 148 4.31 12.26 16.65
N GLN A 149 5.01 13.02 15.82
CA GLN A 149 4.42 13.76 14.71
C GLN A 149 3.82 12.81 13.67
N GLN A 150 4.54 11.77 13.28
CA GLN A 150 4.10 10.85 12.22
C GLN A 150 2.95 9.92 12.64
N ARG A 151 2.58 9.86 13.94
CA ARG A 151 1.34 9.18 14.36
C ARG A 151 0.10 9.74 13.69
N GLN A 152 0.10 11.03 13.34
CA GLN A 152 -1.04 11.69 12.70
C GLN A 152 -1.35 11.10 11.32
N VAL A 153 -0.38 10.46 10.65
CA VAL A 153 -0.57 9.79 9.34
C VAL A 153 -1.58 8.65 9.41
N PHE A 154 -1.76 8.07 10.60
CA PHE A 154 -2.72 6.99 10.85
C PHE A 154 -4.01 7.48 11.52
N ALA A 155 -4.20 8.80 11.66
CA ALA A 155 -5.44 9.36 12.17
C ALA A 155 -6.59 9.16 11.18
N SER A 156 -7.82 9.13 11.68
CA SER A 156 -9.02 8.89 10.86
C SER A 156 -9.24 9.93 9.75
N ASP A 157 -8.72 11.13 9.93
CA ASP A 157 -8.80 12.26 9.00
C ASP A 157 -7.59 12.36 8.06
N ALA A 158 -6.54 11.57 8.30
CA ALA A 158 -5.35 11.54 7.47
C ALA A 158 -5.61 10.92 6.09
N PRO A 159 -4.92 11.35 5.02
CA PRO A 159 -5.21 10.92 3.65
C PRO A 159 -5.28 9.41 3.46
N LEU A 160 -4.33 8.65 4.04
CA LEU A 160 -4.29 7.19 3.93
C LEU A 160 -5.56 6.50 4.46
N VAL A 161 -6.08 6.96 5.60
CA VAL A 161 -7.25 6.36 6.26
C VAL A 161 -8.55 6.96 5.74
N ARG A 162 -8.61 8.29 5.61
CA ARG A 162 -9.77 9.05 5.14
C ARG A 162 -10.22 8.62 3.74
N HIS A 163 -9.26 8.37 2.84
CA HIS A 163 -9.55 7.93 1.48
C HIS A 163 -9.62 6.40 1.34
N HIS A 164 -9.62 5.67 2.46
CA HIS A 164 -9.64 4.21 2.49
C HIS A 164 -8.54 3.59 1.61
N LEU A 165 -7.34 4.18 1.59
CA LEU A 165 -6.19 3.60 0.91
C LEU A 165 -5.53 2.52 1.78
N LEU A 166 -5.62 2.72 3.08
CA LEU A 166 -5.06 1.88 4.13
C LEU A 166 -6.11 1.65 5.20
N HIS A 167 -6.24 0.39 5.63
CA HIS A 167 -7.16 -0.04 6.68
C HIS A 167 -6.37 -0.44 7.91
N LEU A 168 -6.71 0.16 9.05
CA LEU A 168 -6.23 -0.28 10.36
C LEU A 168 -7.05 -1.49 10.83
N VAL A 169 -6.36 -2.51 11.31
CA VAL A 169 -6.93 -3.79 11.72
C VAL A 169 -6.45 -4.11 13.13
N SER A 170 -7.37 -4.55 13.98
CA SER A 170 -7.05 -5.06 15.30
C SER A 170 -7.99 -6.21 15.67
N ASP A 171 -7.43 -7.19 16.38
CA ASP A 171 -8.20 -8.30 16.94
C ASP A 171 -8.98 -7.89 18.21
N GLN A 172 -8.64 -6.75 18.81
CA GLN A 172 -9.26 -6.25 20.03
C GLN A 172 -10.02 -4.94 19.78
N PRO A 173 -11.25 -4.80 20.29
CA PRO A 173 -11.94 -3.52 20.26
C PRO A 173 -11.15 -2.49 21.07
N HIS A 174 -11.00 -1.28 20.53
CA HIS A 174 -10.27 -0.16 21.16
C HIS A 174 -8.78 -0.41 21.44
N ALA A 175 -8.12 -1.27 20.67
CA ALA A 175 -6.68 -1.46 20.79
C ALA A 175 -5.89 -0.15 20.59
N PRO A 176 -4.80 0.08 21.35
CA PRO A 176 -3.92 1.22 21.14
C PRO A 176 -3.43 1.30 19.70
N LEU A 177 -3.32 2.51 19.14
CA LEU A 177 -2.93 2.75 17.74
C LEU A 177 -1.66 1.98 17.34
N LEU A 178 -0.64 2.01 18.20
CA LEU A 178 0.65 1.35 17.97
C LEU A 178 0.53 -0.17 17.80
N THR A 179 -0.46 -0.78 18.43
CA THR A 179 -0.69 -2.23 18.38
C THR A 179 -1.47 -2.65 17.13
N GLN A 180 -2.17 -1.72 16.48
CA GLN A 180 -2.99 -2.01 15.31
C GLN A 180 -2.10 -2.34 14.12
N SER A 181 -2.44 -3.43 13.43
CA SER A 181 -1.85 -3.77 12.14
C SER A 181 -2.51 -2.96 11.04
N PHE A 182 -1.85 -2.84 9.89
CA PHE A 182 -2.47 -2.20 8.73
C PHE A 182 -2.26 -2.99 7.45
N ARG A 183 -3.16 -2.76 6.50
CA ARG A 183 -3.12 -3.33 5.15
C ARG A 183 -3.63 -2.32 4.13
N LEU A 184 -3.19 -2.46 2.88
CA LEU A 184 -3.76 -1.67 1.79
C LEU A 184 -5.20 -2.11 1.48
N ASP A 185 -5.97 -1.18 0.95
CA ASP A 185 -7.23 -1.49 0.30
C ASP A 185 -7.02 -2.35 -0.94
N GLU A 186 -7.93 -3.29 -1.18
CA GLU A 186 -7.82 -4.26 -2.27
C GLU A 186 -7.78 -3.58 -3.64
N GLN A 187 -8.53 -2.49 -3.83
CA GLN A 187 -8.53 -1.78 -5.12
C GLN A 187 -7.22 -1.03 -5.36
N ILE A 188 -6.61 -0.50 -4.29
CA ILE A 188 -5.29 0.14 -4.35
C ILE A 188 -4.22 -0.91 -4.61
N LEU A 189 -4.30 -2.07 -3.95
CA LEU A 189 -3.40 -3.19 -4.22
C LEU A 189 -3.46 -3.62 -5.68
N ARG A 190 -4.66 -3.86 -6.21
CA ARG A 190 -4.90 -4.20 -7.63
C ARG A 190 -4.30 -3.13 -8.56
N LEU A 191 -4.54 -1.86 -8.27
CA LEU A 191 -3.99 -0.75 -9.04
C LEU A 191 -2.46 -0.78 -9.07
N LEU A 192 -1.81 -0.90 -7.92
CA LEU A 192 -0.34 -0.91 -7.82
C LEU A 192 0.26 -2.14 -8.51
N LEU A 193 -0.42 -3.28 -8.46
CA LEU A 193 -0.06 -4.51 -9.18
C LEU A 193 -0.39 -4.48 -10.68
N GLY A 194 -0.94 -3.37 -11.20
CA GLY A 194 -1.32 -3.24 -12.61
C GLY A 194 -2.54 -4.05 -13.03
N GLN A 195 -3.33 -4.53 -12.06
CA GLN A 195 -4.56 -5.26 -12.29
C GLN A 195 -5.71 -4.27 -12.51
N ASN A 196 -6.26 -4.25 -13.72
CA ASN A 196 -7.33 -3.33 -14.11
C ASN A 196 -8.72 -3.92 -13.87
N SER A 197 -8.92 -4.71 -12.81
CA SER A 197 -10.22 -5.31 -12.49
C SER A 197 -11.14 -4.31 -11.78
N LEU A 198 -12.46 -4.58 -11.85
CA LEU A 198 -13.45 -3.85 -11.06
C LEU A 198 -13.26 -4.15 -9.57
N ASP A 199 -13.57 -3.18 -8.72
CA ASP A 199 -13.64 -3.37 -7.27
C ASP A 199 -14.65 -4.49 -6.96
N GLY A 200 -14.24 -5.50 -6.20
CA GLY A 200 -15.12 -6.64 -5.86
C GLY A 200 -16.39 -6.24 -5.11
N ARG A 201 -16.38 -5.07 -4.45
CA ARG A 201 -17.58 -4.50 -3.80
C ARG A 201 -18.65 -4.09 -4.81
N LEU A 202 -18.24 -3.83 -6.06
CA LEU A 202 -19.12 -3.40 -7.15
C LEU A 202 -19.60 -4.58 -8.00
N ASP A 203 -19.05 -5.79 -7.87
CA ASP A 203 -19.40 -6.96 -8.70
C ASP A 203 -20.90 -7.28 -8.71
N ARG A 204 -21.64 -6.92 -7.65
CA ARG A 204 -23.09 -7.18 -7.55
C ARG A 204 -23.97 -6.19 -8.32
N CYS A 205 -23.47 -5.00 -8.63
CA CYS A 205 -24.27 -3.92 -9.21
C CYS A 205 -23.63 -3.27 -10.44
N CYS A 206 -22.38 -3.58 -10.73
CA CYS A 206 -21.62 -3.06 -11.85
C CYS A 206 -20.99 -4.22 -12.61
N ASP A 207 -20.95 -4.07 -13.93
CA ASP A 207 -20.27 -4.99 -14.83
C ASP A 207 -19.30 -4.17 -15.68
N ARG A 208 -18.04 -4.60 -15.73
CA ARG A 208 -17.01 -3.89 -16.50
C ARG A 208 -16.92 -4.54 -17.88
N THR A 209 -17.52 -3.90 -18.87
CA THR A 209 -17.40 -4.33 -20.26
C THR A 209 -16.18 -3.69 -20.91
N VAL A 210 -15.36 -4.52 -21.56
CA VAL A 210 -14.35 -4.04 -22.51
C VAL A 210 -15.02 -4.05 -23.88
N PRO A 211 -15.29 -2.88 -24.48
CA PRO A 211 -16.05 -2.81 -25.73
C PRO A 211 -15.30 -3.57 -26.82
N THR A 212 -15.97 -4.56 -27.41
CA THR A 212 -15.41 -5.32 -28.55
C THR A 212 -15.73 -4.65 -29.89
N VAL A 213 -16.65 -3.68 -29.87
CA VAL A 213 -17.20 -3.01 -31.06
C VAL A 213 -16.87 -1.52 -31.01
N ARG A 214 -16.50 -0.95 -32.17
CA ARG A 214 -16.24 0.48 -32.28
C ARG A 214 -17.54 1.28 -32.33
N LEU A 215 -17.49 2.54 -31.87
CA LEU A 215 -18.66 3.44 -31.84
C LEU A 215 -19.32 3.59 -33.24
N GLU A 216 -18.54 3.53 -34.31
CA GLU A 216 -19.03 3.62 -35.69
C GLU A 216 -19.92 2.44 -36.07
N ALA A 217 -19.61 1.24 -35.55
CA ALA A 217 -20.32 -0.01 -35.86
C ALA A 217 -21.57 -0.22 -34.99
N LEU A 218 -21.81 0.62 -33.98
CA LEU A 218 -23.03 0.53 -33.17
C LEU A 218 -24.27 0.90 -34.01
N PRO A 219 -25.40 0.21 -33.85
CA PRO A 219 -26.67 0.53 -34.52
C PRO A 219 -27.36 1.75 -33.87
N LEU A 220 -26.62 2.84 -33.68
CA LEU A 220 -27.09 4.11 -33.15
C LEU A 220 -27.35 5.12 -34.28
N LYS A 221 -28.33 5.99 -34.08
CA LYS A 221 -28.60 7.12 -34.98
C LYS A 221 -27.37 8.03 -35.11
N ARG A 222 -27.19 8.64 -36.28
CA ARG A 222 -26.02 9.47 -36.61
C ARG A 222 -25.88 10.67 -35.67
N GLU A 223 -26.99 11.27 -35.27
CA GLU A 223 -27.04 12.42 -34.39
C GLU A 223 -26.51 12.06 -32.99
N VAL A 224 -26.84 10.87 -32.48
CA VAL A 224 -26.37 10.37 -31.18
C VAL A 224 -24.86 10.09 -31.24
N LYS A 225 -24.38 9.47 -32.32
CA LYS A 225 -22.93 9.25 -32.53
C LYS A 225 -22.16 10.56 -32.56
N GLN A 226 -22.68 11.58 -33.26
CA GLN A 226 -22.08 12.91 -33.33
C GLN A 226 -22.07 13.61 -31.96
N ALA A 227 -23.16 13.52 -31.21
CA ALA A 227 -23.24 14.06 -29.85
C ALA A 227 -22.25 13.40 -28.90
N LEU A 228 -22.10 12.06 -28.94
CA LEU A 228 -21.10 11.34 -28.15
C LEU A 228 -19.68 11.76 -28.50
N TRP A 229 -19.37 11.90 -29.79
CA TRP A 229 -18.06 12.40 -30.24
C TRP A 229 -17.77 13.83 -29.78
N ALA A 230 -18.78 14.71 -29.80
CA ALA A 230 -18.64 16.06 -29.28
C ALA A 230 -18.32 16.03 -27.78
N LEU A 231 -19.06 15.24 -26.99
CA LEU A 231 -18.85 15.09 -25.55
C LEU A 231 -17.44 14.56 -25.23
N LEU A 232 -16.98 13.53 -25.95
CA LEU A 232 -15.63 12.96 -25.78
C LEU A 232 -14.52 13.99 -26.04
N ARG A 233 -14.69 14.84 -27.07
CA ARG A 233 -13.70 15.89 -27.38
C ARG A 233 -13.64 16.99 -26.33
N THR A 234 -14.78 17.35 -25.75
CA THR A 234 -14.83 18.29 -24.62
C THR A 234 -14.28 17.69 -23.34
N ALA A 235 -14.40 16.38 -23.14
CA ALA A 235 -14.06 15.73 -21.88
C ALA A 235 -12.55 15.75 -21.57
N LYS A 236 -11.66 15.91 -22.58
CA LYS A 236 -10.17 15.99 -22.52
C LYS A 236 -9.46 15.06 -21.51
N HIS A 237 -9.70 15.20 -20.20
CA HIS A 237 -9.15 14.36 -19.12
C HIS A 237 -10.10 14.13 -17.91
N GLN A 238 -11.38 14.48 -18.00
CA GLN A 238 -12.36 14.23 -16.93
C GLN A 238 -13.13 12.92 -17.18
N PRO A 239 -13.45 12.16 -16.12
CA PRO A 239 -14.26 10.96 -16.25
C PRO A 239 -15.66 11.35 -16.75
N LEU A 240 -16.00 10.93 -17.96
CA LEU A 240 -17.30 11.17 -18.56
C LEU A 240 -18.31 10.14 -18.03
N GLN A 241 -19.26 10.60 -17.23
CA GLN A 241 -20.37 9.77 -16.78
C GLN A 241 -21.56 9.96 -17.71
N LEU A 242 -21.97 8.89 -18.38
CA LEU A 242 -23.13 8.89 -19.27
C LEU A 242 -24.20 7.96 -18.72
N TYR A 243 -25.38 8.52 -18.47
CA TYR A 243 -26.54 7.77 -18.02
C TYR A 243 -27.46 7.50 -19.22
N PHE A 244 -27.61 6.22 -19.59
CA PHE A 244 -28.45 5.81 -20.70
C PHE A 244 -29.73 5.11 -20.18
N GLN A 245 -30.86 5.83 -20.16
CA GLN A 245 -32.16 5.27 -19.75
C GLN A 245 -33.06 4.84 -20.93
N GLY A 246 -33.44 3.57 -21.02
CA GLY A 246 -34.40 3.09 -22.02
C GLY A 246 -34.78 1.62 -21.88
N VAL A 247 -35.71 1.17 -22.73
CA VAL A 247 -36.21 -0.21 -22.73
C VAL A 247 -35.13 -1.24 -23.10
N GLN A 248 -35.25 -2.44 -22.54
CA GLN A 248 -34.36 -3.57 -22.82
C GLN A 248 -34.39 -3.88 -24.33
N GLY A 249 -33.22 -4.10 -24.94
CA GLY A 249 -33.10 -4.30 -26.39
C GLY A 249 -32.94 -3.03 -27.24
N SER A 250 -32.96 -1.84 -26.64
CA SER A 250 -32.62 -0.57 -27.34
C SER A 250 -31.12 -0.41 -27.65
N GLY A 251 -30.36 -1.50 -27.51
CA GLY A 251 -28.94 -1.58 -27.77
C GLY A 251 -28.03 -1.04 -26.66
N ARG A 252 -28.51 -0.36 -25.62
CA ARG A 252 -27.68 0.40 -24.65
C ARG A 252 -26.60 -0.36 -23.83
N ARG A 253 -26.49 -1.68 -24.00
CA ARG A 253 -25.38 -2.51 -23.51
C ARG A 253 -24.59 -2.98 -24.75
N TRP A 254 -23.36 -2.51 -24.91
CA TRP A 254 -22.47 -2.80 -26.04
C TRP A 254 -21.09 -3.22 -25.55
#